data_AF-A0A2T3HNL2-F1
#
_entry.id   AF-A0A2T3HNL2-F1
#
_cell.length_a   1.000
_cell.length_b   1.000
_cell.length_c   1.000
_cell.angle_alpha   90.00
_cell.angle_beta   90.00
_cell.angle_gamma   90.00
#
_symmetry.space_group_name_H-M   'P 1'
#
loop_
_entity.id
_entity.type
_entity.pdbx_description
1 polymer ?
#
loop_
_entity_poly.entity_id
_entity_poly.type
_entity_poly.pdbx_seq_one_letter_code
_entity_poly.pdbx_strand_id
1 'polypeptide(L)'
;MINQFRTLQPANLILLLVYAFFMRAALFVHMPEQLNFAFLEPFARLLIDIPIGQGLSPAGNVFFAALISIAQALWFNRVVNNHNLMGKPNYLPALLYLTAGSLFMPFMVLSPTMMCNFLLILMIDKFLKIGKSTQAIMPLFDVGMLVAVGTLIYFPFVSMLLMLWLGLLVYRSFNWREWVSGLLGFLTVFFFLGVFYYWNDNLEMFYRIWLPLTNKFPSVFQINYNDYIVLVPVIVIIVLGTLQLRENFFRSFISTRKAFQLLFCMFLIAMASFYLKPGVRLSHFLLCVPPGAVLLAYYFTNASKRWFYESLFILLVLSIQYFLFV
;
A
#
# COMPACT_ATOMS: atom_id res chain seq x y z
N MET A 1 7.08 5.05 23.30
CA MET A 1 7.50 4.10 22.24
C MET A 1 8.03 4.87 21.03
N ILE A 2 7.31 5.89 20.56
CA ILE A 2 7.69 6.70 19.38
C ILE A 2 9.10 7.27 19.51
N ASN A 3 9.50 7.77 20.69
CA ASN A 3 10.83 8.37 20.83
C ASN A 3 11.99 7.37 20.58
N GLN A 4 11.80 6.10 20.91
CA GLN A 4 12.80 5.04 20.70
C GLN A 4 13.00 4.79 19.19
N PHE A 5 11.90 4.74 18.44
CA PHE A 5 11.89 4.50 16.98
C PHE A 5 12.34 5.71 16.14
N ARG A 6 12.54 6.89 16.75
CA ARG A 6 13.17 8.06 16.09
C ARG A 6 14.66 7.87 15.81
N THR A 7 15.27 6.79 16.30
CA THR A 7 16.67 6.45 16.05
C THR A 7 16.80 5.20 15.20
N LEU A 8 17.89 5.10 14.43
CA LEU A 8 18.19 3.93 13.59
C LEU A 8 19.03 2.88 14.35
N GLN A 9 18.63 2.51 15.56
CA GLN A 9 19.35 1.52 16.37
C GLN A 9 18.95 0.08 15.99
N PRO A 10 19.89 -0.89 15.92
CA PRO A 10 19.56 -2.30 15.65
C PRO A 10 18.57 -2.90 16.66
N ALA A 11 18.62 -2.46 17.92
CA ALA A 11 17.66 -2.87 18.95
C ALA A 11 16.19 -2.57 18.56
N ASN A 12 15.97 -1.54 17.74
CA ASN A 12 14.62 -1.18 17.28
C ASN A 12 14.07 -2.21 16.28
N LEU A 13 14.91 -3.02 15.63
CA LEU A 13 14.44 -4.15 14.81
C LEU A 13 13.78 -5.22 15.68
N ILE A 14 14.40 -5.57 16.81
CA ILE A 14 13.84 -6.55 17.74
C ILE A 14 12.53 -6.02 18.32
N LEU A 15 12.50 -4.75 18.74
CA LEU A 15 11.27 -4.10 19.22
C LEU A 15 10.18 -4.06 18.14
N LEU A 16 10.54 -3.87 16.86
CA LEU A 16 9.60 -3.90 15.75
C LEU A 16 8.99 -5.29 15.53
N LEU A 17 9.80 -6.35 15.64
CA LEU A 17 9.32 -7.72 15.57
C LEU A 17 8.33 -8.01 16.69
N VAL A 18 8.70 -7.70 17.94
CA VAL A 18 7.81 -7.85 19.10
C VAL A 18 6.51 -7.08 18.90
N TYR A 19 6.59 -5.84 18.40
CA TYR A 19 5.42 -5.03 18.11
C TYR A 19 4.53 -5.64 17.00
N ALA A 20 5.12 -6.21 15.95
CA ALA A 20 4.38 -6.85 14.87
C ALA A 20 3.56 -8.06 15.35
N PHE A 21 4.10 -8.84 16.28
CA PHE A 21 3.38 -9.94 16.92
C PHE A 21 2.32 -9.42 17.89
N PHE A 22 2.63 -8.40 18.70
CA PHE A 22 1.67 -7.76 19.60
C PHE A 22 0.44 -7.24 18.85
N MET A 23 0.64 -6.52 17.73
CA MET A 23 -0.47 -5.98 16.94
C MET A 23 -1.39 -7.06 16.36
N ARG A 24 -0.89 -8.30 16.23
CA ARG A 24 -1.62 -9.45 15.71
C ARG A 24 -2.17 -10.39 16.78
N ALA A 25 -1.99 -10.08 18.07
CA ALA A 25 -2.39 -10.96 19.16
C ALA A 25 -3.88 -11.37 19.07
N ALA A 26 -4.76 -10.46 18.67
CA ALA A 26 -6.19 -10.71 18.53
C ALA A 26 -6.54 -11.85 17.56
N LEU A 27 -5.78 -12.01 16.47
CA LEU A 27 -6.00 -13.09 15.49
C LEU A 27 -5.65 -14.48 16.03
N PHE A 28 -4.72 -14.57 16.97
CA PHE A 28 -4.40 -15.84 17.62
C PHE A 28 -5.47 -16.26 18.61
N VAL A 29 -6.22 -15.31 19.17
CA VAL A 29 -7.32 -15.55 20.10
C VAL A 29 -8.62 -15.88 19.34
N HIS A 30 -8.93 -15.11 18.30
CA HIS A 30 -10.12 -15.30 17.45
C HIS A 30 -9.69 -15.74 16.05
N MET A 31 -9.27 -17.01 15.90
CA MET A 31 -8.91 -17.54 14.59
C MET A 31 -10.18 -17.73 13.74
N PRO A 32 -10.26 -17.12 12.54
CA PRO A 32 -11.35 -17.39 11.61
C PRO A 32 -11.31 -18.86 11.14
N GLU A 33 -12.45 -19.55 11.24
CA GLU A 33 -12.56 -21.00 10.98
C GLU A 33 -12.22 -21.39 9.53
N GLN A 34 -12.45 -20.49 8.56
CA GLN A 34 -12.09 -20.69 7.16
C GLN A 34 -11.62 -19.38 6.53
N LEU A 35 -10.35 -19.33 6.13
CA LEU A 35 -9.83 -18.25 5.31
C LEU A 35 -9.68 -18.76 3.87
N ASN A 36 -10.64 -18.43 3.02
CA ASN A 36 -10.56 -18.77 1.60
C ASN A 36 -9.56 -17.85 0.90
N PHE A 37 -8.33 -18.36 0.75
CA PHE A 37 -7.25 -17.71 0.00
C PHE A 37 -7.50 -17.83 -1.49
N ALA A 38 -8.02 -16.76 -2.10
CA ALA A 38 -7.86 -16.55 -3.54
C ALA A 38 -6.58 -15.74 -3.75
N PHE A 39 -5.48 -16.41 -4.04
CA PHE A 39 -4.18 -15.77 -4.30
C PHE A 39 -4.19 -14.95 -5.60
N LEU A 40 -5.07 -15.33 -6.52
CA LEU A 40 -5.20 -14.78 -7.86
C LEU A 40 -6.68 -14.59 -8.20
N GLU A 41 -6.98 -13.53 -8.93
CA GLU A 41 -8.29 -13.34 -9.54
C GLU A 41 -8.61 -14.50 -10.49
N PRO A 42 -9.90 -14.80 -10.77
CA PRO A 42 -10.31 -15.92 -11.61
C PRO A 42 -9.59 -15.99 -12.96
N PHE A 43 -9.26 -14.84 -13.55
CA PHE A 43 -8.56 -14.74 -14.82
C PHE A 43 -7.05 -14.98 -14.75
N ALA A 44 -6.45 -15.01 -13.56
CA ALA A 44 -5.04 -15.38 -13.39
C ALA A 44 -4.87 -16.86 -13.00
N ARG A 45 -5.98 -17.58 -12.73
CA ARG A 45 -5.98 -19.02 -12.43
C ARG A 45 -5.50 -19.88 -13.60
N LEU A 46 -5.71 -19.42 -14.84
CA LEU A 46 -5.25 -20.13 -16.04
C LEU A 46 -3.72 -20.01 -16.25
N LEU A 47 -3.07 -19.05 -15.60
CA LEU A 47 -1.61 -18.91 -15.66
C LEU A 47 -0.89 -19.77 -14.61
N ILE A 48 -1.53 -19.99 -13.46
CA ILE A 48 -0.96 -20.75 -12.36
C ILE A 48 -2.07 -21.60 -11.75
N ASP A 49 -2.05 -22.90 -12.08
CA ASP A 49 -2.98 -23.89 -11.54
C ASP A 49 -2.53 -24.26 -10.12
N ILE A 50 -2.81 -23.39 -9.15
CA ILE A 50 -2.57 -23.69 -7.73
C ILE A 50 -3.78 -24.49 -7.23
N PRO A 51 -3.61 -25.74 -6.77
CA PRO A 51 -4.72 -26.55 -6.30
C PRO A 51 -5.39 -25.88 -5.08
N ILE A 52 -6.55 -25.28 -5.32
CA ILE A 52 -7.42 -24.71 -4.29
C ILE A 52 -8.12 -25.89 -3.60
N GLY A 53 -7.47 -26.45 -2.58
CA GLY A 53 -8.02 -27.58 -1.83
C GLY A 53 -7.20 -27.99 -0.61
N GLN A 54 -5.90 -27.64 -0.59
CA GLN A 54 -5.05 -27.72 0.61
C GLN A 54 -4.61 -26.30 0.99
N GLY A 55 -5.59 -25.43 1.28
CA GLY A 55 -5.30 -24.11 1.79
C GLY A 55 -4.38 -24.19 3.01
N LEU A 56 -3.42 -23.27 3.12
CA LEU A 56 -2.63 -23.11 4.34
C LEU A 56 -3.56 -23.14 5.55
N SER A 57 -3.17 -23.86 6.61
CA SER A 57 -3.91 -23.82 7.87
C SER A 57 -4.11 -22.36 8.29
N PRO A 58 -5.23 -21.99 8.95
CA PRO A 58 -5.48 -20.61 9.37
C PRO A 58 -4.29 -19.99 10.13
N ALA A 59 -3.67 -20.79 11.01
CA ALA A 59 -2.45 -20.42 11.73
C ALA A 59 -1.25 -20.18 10.79
N GLY A 60 -1.03 -21.08 9.82
CA GLY A 60 0.01 -20.92 8.81
C GLY A 60 -0.18 -19.64 8.00
N ASN A 61 -1.42 -19.29 7.68
CA ASN A 61 -1.69 -18.07 6.96
C ASN A 61 -1.35 -16.80 7.74
N VAL A 62 -1.81 -16.71 8.99
CA VAL A 62 -1.51 -15.57 9.87
C VAL A 62 0.00 -15.44 10.06
N PHE A 63 0.71 -16.56 10.20
CA PHE A 63 2.17 -16.57 10.30
C PHE A 63 2.85 -16.02 9.04
N PHE A 64 2.50 -16.51 7.85
CA PHE A 64 3.09 -16.01 6.60
C PHE A 64 2.69 -14.55 6.32
N ALA A 65 1.45 -14.16 6.63
CA ALA A 65 1.02 -12.77 6.54
C ALA A 65 1.86 -11.87 7.46
N ALA A 66 2.22 -12.37 8.65
CA ALA A 66 3.10 -11.67 9.57
C ALA A 66 4.51 -11.49 9.05
N LEU A 67 5.12 -12.56 8.55
CA LEU A 67 6.44 -12.51 7.93
C LEU A 67 6.48 -11.50 6.78
N ILE A 68 5.48 -11.57 5.88
CA ILE A 68 5.39 -10.69 4.72
C ILE A 68 5.21 -9.23 5.13
N SER A 69 4.34 -8.91 6.09
CA SER A 69 4.16 -7.51 6.49
C SER A 69 5.40 -6.94 7.15
N ILE A 70 6.16 -7.74 7.91
CA ILE A 70 7.43 -7.34 8.52
C ILE A 70 8.44 -7.06 7.41
N ALA A 71 8.57 -7.96 6.43
CA ALA A 71 9.44 -7.75 5.28
C ALA A 71 9.06 -6.47 4.51
N GLN A 72 7.77 -6.22 4.29
CA GLN A 72 7.27 -5.00 3.67
C GLN A 72 7.60 -3.75 4.50
N ALA A 73 7.38 -3.77 5.81
CA ALA A 73 7.66 -2.65 6.69
C ALA A 73 9.15 -2.29 6.69
N LEU A 74 10.04 -3.29 6.75
CA LEU A 74 11.49 -3.09 6.70
C LEU A 74 11.94 -2.55 5.34
N TRP A 75 11.40 -3.10 4.25
CA TRP A 75 11.73 -2.63 2.91
C TRP A 75 11.22 -1.20 2.68
N PHE A 76 9.98 -0.91 3.05
CA PHE A 76 9.39 0.41 3.00
C PHE A 76 10.22 1.43 3.80
N ASN A 77 10.65 1.06 5.00
CA ASN A 77 11.52 1.91 5.82
C ASN A 77 12.86 2.21 5.15
N ARG A 78 13.46 1.20 4.49
CA ARG A 78 14.66 1.40 3.68
C ARG A 78 14.41 2.37 2.52
N VAL A 79 13.29 2.24 1.79
CA VAL A 79 12.95 3.15 0.68
C VAL A 79 12.77 4.59 1.18
N VAL A 80 12.05 4.79 2.28
CA VAL A 80 11.79 6.11 2.89
C VAL A 80 13.09 6.76 3.39
N ASN A 81 13.97 5.98 4.03
CA ASN A 81 15.26 6.46 4.51
C ASN A 81 16.24 6.76 3.38
N ASN A 82 16.34 5.91 2.35
CA ASN A 82 17.21 6.14 1.18
C ASN A 82 16.87 7.45 0.44
N HIS A 83 15.59 7.83 0.47
CA HIS A 83 15.12 9.07 -0.15
C HIS A 83 15.11 10.26 0.80
N ASN A 84 15.57 10.10 2.05
CA ASN A 84 15.63 11.14 3.08
C ASN A 84 14.31 11.89 3.28
N LEU A 85 13.17 11.20 3.16
CA LEU A 85 11.85 11.84 3.28
C LEU A 85 11.58 12.41 4.68
N MET A 86 12.19 11.79 5.71
CA MET A 86 12.06 12.20 7.12
C MET A 86 13.19 13.13 7.60
N GLY A 87 14.11 13.54 6.72
CA GLY A 87 15.30 14.35 7.05
C GLY A 87 16.41 13.59 7.78
N LYS A 88 16.08 12.73 8.74
CA LYS A 88 17.02 11.82 9.43
C LYS A 88 16.54 10.36 9.36
N PRO A 89 17.43 9.39 9.08
CA PRO A 89 17.05 7.98 9.07
C PRO A 89 16.51 7.51 10.42
N ASN A 90 15.36 6.84 10.41
CA ASN A 90 14.71 6.31 11.59
C ASN A 90 13.85 5.08 11.27
N TYR A 91 13.19 4.49 12.28
CA TYR A 91 12.33 3.31 12.12
C TYR A 91 10.82 3.63 12.25
N LEU A 92 10.43 4.92 12.31
CA LEU A 92 9.01 5.31 12.37
C LEU A 92 8.21 4.90 11.12
N PRO A 93 8.74 4.98 9.88
CA PRO A 93 8.03 4.49 8.71
C PRO A 93 7.68 3.01 8.83
N ALA A 94 8.61 2.16 9.30
CA ALA A 94 8.34 0.74 9.53
C ALA A 94 7.24 0.54 10.59
N LEU A 95 7.37 1.23 11.73
CA LEU A 95 6.43 1.12 12.84
C LEU A 95 5.01 1.45 12.38
N LEU A 96 4.84 2.58 11.71
CA LEU A 96 3.52 3.06 11.30
C LEU A 96 2.97 2.33 10.08
N TYR A 97 3.84 1.76 9.23
CA TYR A 97 3.40 0.80 8.22
C TYR A 97 2.75 -0.43 8.88
N LEU A 98 3.37 -0.98 9.93
CA LEU A 98 2.77 -2.10 10.68
C LEU A 98 1.50 -1.68 11.42
N THR A 99 1.51 -0.52 12.10
CA THR A 99 0.31 -0.03 12.80
C THR A 99 -0.86 0.17 11.83
N ALA A 100 -0.63 0.84 10.69
CA ALA A 100 -1.66 1.06 9.68
C ALA A 100 -2.06 -0.24 8.95
N GLY A 101 -1.11 -1.15 8.72
CA GLY A 101 -1.34 -2.50 8.21
C GLY A 101 -2.04 -3.44 9.20
N SER A 102 -2.33 -2.97 10.41
CA SER A 102 -3.07 -3.70 11.44
C SER A 102 -4.39 -3.03 11.81
N LEU A 103 -4.86 -2.03 11.04
CA LEU A 103 -6.12 -1.32 11.35
C LEU A 103 -7.36 -2.21 11.34
N PHE A 104 -7.39 -3.21 10.45
CA PHE A 104 -8.54 -4.09 10.29
C PHE A 104 -8.08 -5.55 10.22
N MET A 105 -8.92 -6.47 10.71
CA MET A 105 -8.61 -7.91 10.67
C MET A 105 -8.29 -8.43 9.24
N PRO A 106 -9.00 -8.01 8.17
CA PRO A 106 -8.66 -8.41 6.80
C PRO A 106 -7.29 -7.94 6.27
N PHE A 107 -6.62 -6.99 6.94
CA PHE A 107 -5.27 -6.56 6.57
C PHE A 107 -4.19 -7.53 7.04
N MET A 108 -4.49 -8.29 8.09
CA MET A 108 -3.53 -9.15 8.76
C MET A 108 -3.49 -10.58 8.19
N VAL A 109 -4.27 -10.84 7.15
CA VAL A 109 -4.43 -12.12 6.48
C VAL A 109 -3.86 -12.03 5.07
N LEU A 110 -3.33 -13.14 4.52
CA LEU A 110 -2.82 -13.16 3.16
C LEU A 110 -3.92 -12.76 2.17
N SER A 111 -3.63 -11.74 1.37
CA SER A 111 -4.57 -11.21 0.38
C SER A 111 -3.81 -10.76 -0.87
N PRO A 112 -4.46 -10.74 -2.05
CA PRO A 112 -3.86 -10.19 -3.27
C PRO A 112 -3.39 -8.75 -3.10
N THR A 113 -4.12 -7.95 -2.31
CA THR A 113 -3.76 -6.56 -2.01
C THR A 113 -2.47 -6.45 -1.21
N MET A 114 -2.21 -7.41 -0.30
CA MET A 114 -0.93 -7.46 0.41
C MET A 114 0.22 -7.76 -0.56
N MET A 115 0.03 -8.61 -1.57
CA MET A 115 1.04 -8.84 -2.61
C MET A 115 1.28 -7.57 -3.45
N CYS A 116 0.21 -6.86 -3.82
CA CYS A 116 0.31 -5.59 -4.53
C CYS A 116 1.06 -4.51 -3.73
N ASN A 117 1.06 -4.54 -2.39
CA ASN A 117 1.84 -3.59 -1.61
C ASN A 117 3.36 -3.70 -1.85
N PHE A 118 3.89 -4.87 -2.19
CA PHE A 118 5.29 -4.97 -2.62
C PHE A 118 5.55 -4.17 -3.91
N LEU A 119 4.65 -4.32 -4.89
CA LEU A 119 4.71 -3.57 -6.15
C LEU A 119 4.55 -2.06 -5.89
N LEU A 120 3.67 -1.69 -4.97
CA LEU A 120 3.43 -0.29 -4.61
C LEU A 120 4.67 0.33 -3.94
N ILE A 121 5.33 -0.38 -3.02
CA ILE A 121 6.60 0.06 -2.41
C ILE A 121 7.70 0.23 -3.48
N LEU A 122 7.79 -0.70 -4.44
CA LEU A 122 8.69 -0.60 -5.59
C LEU A 122 8.38 0.61 -6.48
N MET A 123 7.10 0.87 -6.74
CA MET A 123 6.65 2.02 -7.53
C MET A 123 7.03 3.32 -6.83
N ILE A 124 6.83 3.42 -5.51
CA ILE A 124 7.28 4.58 -4.71
C ILE A 124 8.79 4.78 -4.89
N ASP A 125 9.61 3.74 -4.72
CA ASP A 125 11.06 3.82 -4.90
C ASP A 125 11.45 4.33 -6.30
N LYS A 126 10.83 3.80 -7.36
CA LYS A 126 11.09 4.24 -8.74
C LYS A 126 10.66 5.68 -9.00
N PHE A 127 9.49 6.11 -8.53
CA PHE A 127 9.05 7.51 -8.69
C PHE A 127 9.95 8.50 -7.95
N LEU A 128 10.38 8.16 -6.74
CA LEU A 128 11.29 9.02 -5.97
C LEU A 128 12.68 9.12 -6.63
N LYS A 129 13.14 8.08 -7.33
CA LYS A 129 14.35 8.09 -8.15
C LYS A 129 14.20 8.91 -9.43
N ILE A 130 13.05 8.82 -10.10
CA ILE A 130 12.74 9.59 -11.33
C ILE A 130 12.92 11.10 -11.09
N GLY A 131 12.54 11.58 -9.91
CA GLY A 131 12.72 12.99 -9.53
C GLY A 131 14.18 13.46 -9.46
N LYS A 132 15.15 12.55 -9.41
CA LYS A 132 16.59 12.84 -9.32
C LYS A 132 17.36 12.48 -10.58
N SER A 133 16.82 11.60 -11.44
CA SER A 133 17.49 11.09 -12.64
C SER A 133 17.35 12.02 -13.85
N THR A 134 18.37 12.05 -14.70
CA THR A 134 18.35 12.76 -15.99
C THR A 134 17.51 12.02 -17.04
N GLN A 135 17.46 10.69 -16.99
CA GLN A 135 16.67 9.84 -17.89
C GLN A 135 15.54 9.13 -17.11
N ALA A 136 14.29 9.33 -17.54
CA ALA A 136 13.12 8.69 -16.92
C ALA A 136 12.45 7.61 -17.78
N ILE A 137 12.87 7.44 -19.04
CA ILE A 137 12.22 6.52 -19.99
C ILE A 137 12.20 5.07 -19.45
N MET A 138 13.36 4.51 -19.10
CA MET A 138 13.45 3.13 -18.59
C MET A 138 12.73 2.97 -17.23
N PRO A 139 12.94 3.84 -16.22
CA PRO A 139 12.17 3.75 -14.98
C PRO A 139 10.66 3.81 -15.17
N LEU A 140 10.15 4.64 -16.09
CA LEU A 140 8.72 4.74 -16.37
C LEU A 140 8.18 3.48 -17.06
N PHE A 141 8.94 2.92 -18.00
CA PHE A 141 8.59 1.63 -18.61
C PHE A 141 8.46 0.55 -17.55
N ASP A 142 9.43 0.46 -16.63
CA ASP A 142 9.38 -0.49 -15.52
C ASP A 142 8.16 -0.28 -14.62
N VAL A 143 7.83 0.98 -14.29
CA VAL A 143 6.62 1.28 -13.49
C VAL A 143 5.36 0.85 -14.23
N GLY A 144 5.29 1.06 -15.56
CA GLY A 144 4.20 0.58 -16.40
C GLY A 144 4.02 -0.94 -16.34
N MET A 145 5.13 -1.68 -16.44
CA MET A 145 5.13 -3.14 -16.27
C MET A 145 4.68 -3.54 -14.86
N LEU A 146 5.13 -2.84 -13.81
CA LEU A 146 4.70 -3.12 -12.42
C LEU A 146 3.18 -2.91 -12.25
N VAL A 147 2.60 -1.88 -12.87
CA VAL A 147 1.15 -1.67 -12.88
C VAL A 147 0.44 -2.82 -13.59
N ALA A 148 0.94 -3.28 -14.72
CA ALA A 148 0.34 -4.41 -15.43
C ALA A 148 0.38 -5.69 -14.59
N VAL A 149 1.55 -6.05 -14.04
CA VAL A 149 1.68 -7.21 -13.15
C VAL A 149 0.77 -7.10 -11.93
N GLY A 150 0.69 -5.91 -11.31
CA GLY A 150 -0.21 -5.70 -10.19
C GLY A 150 -1.68 -5.80 -10.55
N THR A 151 -2.07 -5.40 -11.78
CA THR A 151 -3.42 -5.57 -12.30
C THR A 151 -3.78 -7.05 -12.46
N LEU A 152 -2.80 -7.89 -12.81
CA LEU A 152 -3.00 -9.34 -12.90
C LEU A 152 -3.23 -9.99 -11.53
N ILE A 153 -2.56 -9.49 -10.49
CA ILE A 153 -2.73 -9.97 -9.11
C ILE A 153 -4.05 -9.46 -8.52
N TYR A 154 -4.33 -8.17 -8.70
CA TYR A 154 -5.50 -7.50 -8.16
C TYR A 154 -5.97 -6.43 -9.15
N PHE A 155 -7.11 -6.68 -9.79
CA PHE A 155 -7.59 -5.85 -10.90
C PHE A 155 -7.63 -4.33 -10.59
N PRO A 156 -8.13 -3.86 -9.43
CA PRO A 156 -8.14 -2.42 -9.11
C PRO A 156 -6.79 -1.72 -9.12
N PHE A 157 -5.68 -2.46 -9.09
CA PHE A 157 -4.34 -1.90 -9.22
C PHE A 157 -4.11 -1.19 -10.57
N VAL A 158 -4.93 -1.47 -11.60
CA VAL A 158 -4.92 -0.73 -12.88
C VAL A 158 -5.09 0.77 -12.70
N SER A 159 -5.77 1.21 -11.64
CA SER A 159 -5.89 2.64 -11.28
C SER A 159 -4.53 3.33 -11.09
N MET A 160 -3.50 2.58 -10.70
CA MET A 160 -2.13 3.09 -10.55
C MET A 160 -1.48 3.46 -11.89
N LEU A 161 -2.09 3.12 -13.02
CA LEU A 161 -1.69 3.65 -14.32
C LEU A 161 -1.78 5.18 -14.32
N LEU A 162 -2.78 5.76 -13.65
CA LEU A 162 -2.90 7.22 -13.48
C LEU A 162 -1.69 7.85 -12.78
N MET A 163 -1.04 7.10 -11.89
CA MET A 163 0.16 7.58 -11.20
C MET A 163 1.35 7.77 -12.14
N LEU A 164 1.40 7.11 -13.31
CA LEU A 164 2.47 7.34 -14.29
C LEU A 164 2.48 8.79 -14.75
N TRP A 165 1.31 9.30 -15.15
CA TRP A 165 1.17 10.67 -15.65
C TRP A 165 1.24 11.70 -14.52
N LEU A 166 0.61 11.43 -13.38
CA LEU A 166 0.72 12.33 -12.22
C LEU A 166 2.16 12.43 -11.70
N GLY A 167 2.89 11.31 -11.66
CA GLY A 167 4.31 11.32 -11.29
C GLY A 167 5.16 12.16 -12.23
N LEU A 168 4.91 12.05 -13.53
CA LEU A 168 5.55 12.89 -14.55
C LEU A 168 5.23 14.37 -14.34
N LEU A 169 3.96 14.73 -14.15
CA LEU A 169 3.53 16.11 -13.91
C LEU A 169 4.18 16.72 -12.65
N VAL A 170 4.39 15.92 -11.60
CA VAL A 170 5.03 16.39 -10.36
C VAL A 170 6.53 16.60 -10.55
N TYR A 171 7.23 15.64 -11.18
CA TYR A 171 8.69 15.65 -11.21
C TYR A 171 9.31 16.33 -12.41
N ARG A 172 8.69 16.25 -13.59
CA ARG A 172 9.36 16.54 -14.86
C ARG A 172 8.57 17.49 -15.74
N SER A 173 9.28 18.19 -16.62
CA SER A 173 8.67 18.90 -17.74
C SER A 173 8.07 17.92 -18.74
N PHE A 174 7.11 18.39 -19.52
CA PHE A 174 6.43 17.55 -20.50
C PHE A 174 7.41 17.03 -21.57
N ASN A 175 7.45 15.70 -21.74
CA ASN A 175 8.19 15.03 -22.80
C ASN A 175 7.37 13.82 -23.28
N TRP A 176 6.81 13.88 -24.48
CA TRP A 176 5.92 12.84 -24.99
C TRP A 176 6.53 11.43 -24.96
N ARG A 177 7.85 11.29 -25.15
CA ARG A 177 8.53 9.98 -25.13
C ARG A 177 8.44 9.32 -23.75
N GLU A 178 8.56 10.12 -22.70
CA GLU A 178 8.47 9.64 -21.31
C GLU A 178 7.03 9.27 -20.94
N TRP A 179 6.06 10.04 -21.43
CA TRP A 179 4.63 9.80 -21.22
C TRP A 179 4.18 8.48 -21.86
N VAL A 180 4.65 8.21 -23.08
CA VAL A 180 4.34 6.98 -23.82
C VAL A 180 5.09 5.77 -23.25
N SER A 181 6.31 5.95 -22.74
CA SER A 181 7.13 4.85 -22.20
C SER A 181 6.42 4.03 -21.12
N GLY A 182 5.79 4.71 -20.15
CA GLY A 182 5.04 4.02 -19.09
C GLY A 182 3.84 3.25 -19.62
N LEU A 183 3.12 3.80 -20.61
CA LEU A 183 2.02 3.09 -21.26
C LEU A 183 2.51 1.87 -22.05
N LEU A 184 3.64 1.98 -22.76
CA LEU A 184 4.25 0.87 -23.48
C LEU A 184 4.66 -0.27 -22.54
N GLY A 185 5.21 0.03 -21.37
CA GLY A 185 5.52 -0.98 -20.35
C GLY A 185 4.28 -1.76 -19.92
N PHE A 186 3.18 -1.05 -19.67
CA PHE A 186 1.90 -1.69 -19.35
C PHE A 186 1.36 -2.55 -20.50
N LEU A 187 1.32 -1.99 -21.71
CA LEU A 187 0.82 -2.67 -22.90
C LEU A 187 1.66 -3.90 -23.27
N THR A 188 2.97 -3.88 -23.02
CA THR A 188 3.86 -5.02 -23.31
C THR A 188 3.42 -6.27 -22.56
N VAL A 189 3.15 -6.16 -21.26
CA VAL A 189 2.70 -7.31 -20.44
C VAL A 189 1.35 -7.83 -20.92
N PHE A 190 0.38 -6.95 -21.19
CA PHE A 190 -0.93 -7.36 -21.68
C PHE A 190 -0.93 -7.87 -23.12
N PHE A 191 0.01 -7.41 -23.96
CA PHE A 191 0.22 -7.92 -25.30
C PHE A 191 0.65 -9.39 -25.25
N PHE A 192 1.69 -9.71 -24.46
CA PHE A 192 2.12 -11.10 -24.27
C PHE A 192 1.02 -11.97 -23.66
N LEU A 193 0.26 -11.43 -22.70
CA LEU A 193 -0.87 -12.13 -22.11
C LEU A 193 -1.98 -12.41 -23.16
N GLY A 194 -2.30 -11.43 -24.00
CA GLY A 194 -3.27 -11.59 -25.08
C GLY A 194 -2.85 -12.65 -26.09
N VAL A 195 -1.57 -12.68 -26.48
CA VAL A 195 -1.01 -13.73 -27.35
C VAL A 195 -1.10 -15.11 -26.70
N PHE A 196 -0.83 -15.21 -25.40
CA PHE A 196 -0.99 -16.47 -24.65
C PHE A 196 -2.44 -16.95 -24.66
N TYR A 197 -3.41 -16.07 -24.39
CA TYR A 197 -4.83 -16.43 -24.44
C TYR A 197 -5.32 -16.77 -25.84
N TYR A 198 -4.77 -16.12 -26.87
CA TYR A 198 -5.04 -16.43 -28.27
C TYR A 198 -4.59 -17.84 -28.64
N TRP A 199 -3.36 -18.22 -28.26
CA TRP A 199 -2.82 -19.54 -28.57
C TRP A 199 -3.57 -20.68 -27.84
N ASN A 200 -4.14 -20.41 -26.67
CA ASN A 200 -4.93 -21.40 -25.93
C ASN A 200 -6.43 -21.41 -26.30
N ASP A 201 -6.82 -20.80 -27.43
CA ASP A 201 -8.21 -20.68 -27.90
C ASP A 201 -9.18 -20.11 -26.85
N ASN A 202 -8.68 -19.26 -25.93
CA ASN A 202 -9.45 -18.74 -24.80
C ASN A 202 -9.44 -17.20 -24.76
N LEU A 203 -9.56 -16.57 -25.92
CA LEU A 203 -9.64 -15.12 -26.06
C LEU A 203 -10.79 -14.50 -25.26
N GLU A 204 -11.91 -15.21 -25.09
CA GLU A 204 -13.05 -14.72 -24.32
C GLU A 204 -12.66 -14.38 -22.88
N MET A 205 -11.80 -15.19 -22.25
CA MET A 205 -11.32 -14.91 -20.90
C MET A 205 -10.47 -13.65 -20.83
N PHE A 206 -9.68 -13.35 -21.87
CA PHE A 206 -8.93 -12.10 -21.95
C PHE A 206 -9.85 -10.87 -21.98
N TYR A 207 -10.96 -10.92 -22.74
CA TYR A 207 -11.95 -9.83 -22.73
C TYR A 207 -12.63 -9.68 -21.37
N ARG A 208 -12.90 -10.79 -20.67
CA ARG A 208 -13.53 -10.79 -19.34
C ARG A 208 -12.68 -10.10 -18.27
N ILE A 209 -11.36 -10.00 -18.44
CA ILE A 209 -10.47 -9.24 -17.54
C ILE A 209 -10.91 -7.78 -17.43
N TRP A 210 -11.38 -7.19 -18.53
CA TRP A 210 -11.67 -5.77 -18.63
C TRP A 210 -13.11 -5.39 -18.31
N LEU A 211 -14.02 -6.38 -18.20
CA LEU A 211 -15.42 -6.17 -17.83
C LEU A 211 -15.62 -5.31 -16.57
N PRO A 212 -14.80 -5.43 -15.49
CA PRO A 212 -15.01 -4.65 -14.29
C PRO A 212 -14.85 -3.13 -14.48
N LEU A 213 -14.23 -2.66 -15.58
CA LEU A 213 -14.20 -1.22 -15.92
C LEU A 213 -15.59 -0.65 -16.25
N THR A 214 -16.54 -1.51 -16.62
CA THR A 214 -17.90 -1.11 -17.00
C THR A 214 -18.87 -1.13 -15.81
N ASN A 215 -18.39 -1.46 -14.60
CA ASN A 215 -19.23 -1.52 -13.42
C ASN A 215 -19.79 -0.14 -13.07
N LYS A 216 -21.09 -0.09 -12.75
CA LYS A 216 -21.73 1.12 -12.22
C LYS A 216 -21.28 1.37 -10.80
N PHE A 217 -21.27 2.64 -10.38
CA PHE A 217 -21.03 3.01 -9.00
C PHE A 217 -21.97 2.23 -8.07
N PRO A 218 -21.44 1.58 -7.01
CA PRO A 218 -22.28 0.87 -6.06
C PRO A 218 -23.26 1.87 -5.42
N SER A 219 -24.56 1.66 -5.61
CA SER A 219 -25.62 2.56 -5.18
C SER A 219 -26.06 2.33 -3.73
N VAL A 220 -25.57 1.28 -3.07
CA VAL A 220 -25.92 0.94 -1.69
C VAL A 220 -24.66 0.81 -0.84
N PHE A 221 -24.38 1.85 -0.05
CA PHE A 221 -23.34 1.84 0.98
C PHE A 221 -23.97 1.39 2.30
N GLN A 222 -23.87 0.09 2.62
CA GLN A 222 -24.16 -0.38 3.98
C GLN A 222 -22.94 -0.14 4.87
N ILE A 223 -22.81 1.08 5.38
CA ILE A 223 -21.75 1.45 6.33
C ILE A 223 -22.30 1.19 7.73
N ASN A 224 -21.79 0.17 8.40
CA ASN A 224 -21.98 0.02 9.84
C ASN A 224 -21.07 1.02 10.55
N TYR A 225 -21.63 2.13 11.03
CA TYR A 225 -20.89 3.26 11.60
C TYR A 225 -19.94 2.85 12.73
N ASN A 226 -20.28 1.82 13.49
CA ASN A 226 -19.48 1.35 14.62
C ASN A 226 -18.12 0.80 14.18
N ASP A 227 -18.04 0.11 13.03
CA ASP A 227 -16.83 -0.56 12.56
C ASP A 227 -15.75 0.42 12.06
N TYR A 228 -16.11 1.69 11.83
CA TYR A 228 -15.22 2.71 11.26
C TYR A 228 -14.70 3.73 12.29
N ILE A 229 -15.09 3.65 13.56
CA ILE A 229 -14.60 4.56 14.60
C ILE A 229 -13.07 4.44 14.77
N VAL A 230 -12.47 3.27 14.47
CA VAL A 230 -11.01 3.06 14.44
C VAL A 230 -10.28 4.01 13.48
N LEU A 231 -10.98 4.57 12.48
CA LEU A 231 -10.40 5.53 11.54
C LEU A 231 -10.29 6.94 12.13
N VAL A 232 -11.02 7.27 13.20
CA VAL A 232 -11.00 8.63 13.78
C VAL A 232 -9.59 9.03 14.21
N PRO A 233 -8.84 8.23 14.99
CA PRO A 233 -7.45 8.57 15.34
C PRO A 233 -6.54 8.67 14.10
N VAL A 234 -6.75 7.81 13.10
CA VAL A 234 -5.99 7.84 11.84
C VAL A 234 -6.23 9.15 11.09
N ILE A 235 -7.48 9.56 10.94
CA ILE A 235 -7.88 10.80 10.28
C ILE A 235 -7.29 12.00 11.02
N VAL A 236 -7.38 12.01 12.35
CA VAL A 236 -6.77 13.07 13.18
C VAL A 236 -5.27 13.15 12.93
N ILE A 237 -4.54 12.03 12.93
CA ILE A 237 -3.09 12.04 12.67
C ILE A 237 -2.78 12.49 11.24
N ILE A 238 -3.58 12.09 10.24
CA ILE A 238 -3.40 12.55 8.85
C ILE A 238 -3.63 14.06 8.75
N VAL A 239 -4.68 14.59 9.39
CA VAL A 239 -4.95 16.05 9.41
C VAL A 239 -3.82 16.79 10.11
N LEU A 240 -3.38 16.35 11.29
CA LEU A 240 -2.26 16.96 11.99
C LEU A 240 -0.95 16.87 11.19
N GLY A 241 -0.69 15.74 10.54
CA GLY A 241 0.47 15.52 9.69
C GLY A 241 0.48 16.41 8.46
N THR A 242 -0.68 16.60 7.81
CA THR A 242 -0.82 17.51 6.66
C THR A 242 -0.70 18.98 7.06
N LEU A 243 -1.25 19.38 8.20
CA LEU A 243 -1.06 20.74 8.76
C LEU A 243 0.41 21.01 9.06
N GLN A 244 1.08 20.07 9.73
CA GLN A 244 2.51 20.19 10.03
C GLN A 244 3.37 20.20 8.75
N LEU A 245 2.98 19.41 7.76
CA LEU A 245 3.62 19.41 6.45
C LEU A 245 3.46 20.75 5.74
N ARG A 246 2.29 21.39 5.84
CA ARG A 246 2.06 22.75 5.31
C ARG A 246 2.97 23.78 5.97
N GLU A 247 3.11 23.75 7.30
CA GLU A 247 4.00 24.66 8.04
C GLU A 247 5.47 24.47 7.67
N ASN A 248 5.91 23.20 7.55
CA ASN A 248 7.27 22.85 7.19
C ASN A 248 7.53 22.83 5.67
N PHE A 249 6.50 23.08 4.84
CA PHE A 249 6.57 22.93 3.39
C PHE A 249 7.66 23.83 2.81
N PHE A 250 7.65 25.11 3.19
CA PHE A 250 8.61 26.10 2.68
C PHE A 250 10.02 25.93 3.24
N ARG A 251 10.18 25.25 4.38
CA ARG A 251 11.48 24.92 4.98
C ARG A 251 12.10 23.64 4.41
N SER A 252 11.31 22.82 3.72
CA SER A 252 11.73 21.51 3.21
C SER A 252 12.28 21.59 1.79
N PHE A 253 13.25 20.71 1.48
CA PHE A 253 13.81 20.57 0.14
C PHE A 253 12.71 20.32 -0.90
N ILE A 254 12.89 20.87 -2.12
CA ILE A 254 11.93 20.75 -3.23
C ILE A 254 11.62 19.28 -3.54
N SER A 255 12.63 18.41 -3.51
CA SER A 255 12.47 16.97 -3.74
C SER A 255 11.53 16.31 -2.72
N THR A 256 11.64 16.68 -1.45
CA THR A 256 10.81 16.14 -0.37
C THR A 256 9.35 16.61 -0.52
N ARG A 257 9.14 17.87 -0.88
CA ARG A 257 7.79 18.40 -1.15
C ARG A 257 7.08 17.65 -2.29
N LYS A 258 7.78 17.47 -3.41
CA LYS A 258 7.26 16.72 -4.57
C LYS A 258 6.98 15.26 -4.21
N ALA A 259 7.81 14.64 -3.38
CA ALA A 259 7.57 13.30 -2.86
C ALA A 259 6.26 13.19 -2.06
N PHE A 260 5.99 14.13 -1.16
CA PHE A 260 4.73 14.14 -0.41
C PHE A 260 3.51 14.41 -1.28
N GLN A 261 3.62 15.28 -2.29
CA GLN A 261 2.55 15.49 -3.28
C GLN A 261 2.24 14.20 -4.05
N LEU A 262 3.27 13.50 -4.53
CA LEU A 262 3.11 12.21 -5.22
C LEU A 262 2.43 11.18 -4.31
N LEU A 263 2.92 11.02 -3.08
CA LEU A 263 2.37 10.05 -2.13
C LEU A 263 0.92 10.38 -1.74
N PHE A 264 0.58 11.66 -1.64
CA PHE A 264 -0.79 12.10 -1.42
C PHE A 264 -1.71 11.75 -2.61
N CYS A 265 -1.27 12.02 -3.85
CA CYS A 265 -2.00 11.58 -5.04
C CYS A 265 -2.17 10.06 -5.09
N MET A 266 -1.12 9.31 -4.74
CA MET A 266 -1.14 7.85 -4.66
C MET A 266 -2.14 7.35 -3.61
N PHE A 267 -2.22 8.00 -2.45
CA PHE A 267 -3.21 7.71 -1.42
C PHE A 267 -4.64 7.92 -1.94
N LEU A 268 -4.90 9.05 -2.60
CA LEU A 268 -6.22 9.34 -3.17
C LEU A 268 -6.62 8.35 -4.27
N ILE A 269 -5.69 7.96 -5.14
CA ILE A 269 -5.96 6.97 -6.20
C ILE A 269 -6.17 5.59 -5.60
N ALA A 270 -5.35 5.16 -4.63
CA ALA A 270 -5.55 3.91 -3.92
C ALA A 270 -6.93 3.88 -3.26
N MET A 271 -7.32 4.97 -2.59
CA MET A 271 -8.63 5.09 -1.98
C MET A 271 -9.75 5.07 -3.02
N ALA A 272 -9.63 5.80 -4.13
CA ALA A 272 -10.64 5.79 -5.17
C ALA A 272 -10.78 4.41 -5.83
N SER A 273 -9.70 3.63 -5.93
CA SER A 273 -9.68 2.40 -6.73
C SER A 273 -10.67 1.30 -6.30
N PHE A 274 -11.34 1.41 -5.15
CA PHE A 274 -12.35 0.44 -4.72
C PHE A 274 -13.51 0.32 -5.71
N TYR A 275 -13.83 1.38 -6.48
CA TYR A 275 -14.96 1.38 -7.42
C TYR A 275 -14.79 0.34 -8.54
N LEU A 276 -13.55 -0.07 -8.82
CA LEU A 276 -13.23 -1.00 -9.91
C LEU A 276 -13.62 -2.45 -9.62
N LYS A 277 -13.99 -2.78 -8.37
CA LYS A 277 -14.35 -4.15 -7.98
C LYS A 277 -15.74 -4.19 -7.35
N PRO A 278 -16.65 -5.08 -7.83
CA PRO A 278 -17.93 -5.28 -7.19
C PRO A 278 -17.72 -6.01 -5.85
N GLY A 279 -18.32 -5.47 -4.78
CA GLY A 279 -18.14 -5.96 -3.41
C GLY A 279 -16.89 -5.37 -2.75
N VAL A 280 -17.08 -4.27 -2.01
CA VAL A 280 -15.99 -3.62 -1.27
C VAL A 280 -15.57 -4.52 -0.12
N ARG A 281 -14.38 -5.12 -0.23
CA ARG A 281 -13.71 -5.78 0.89
C ARG A 281 -12.78 -4.78 1.56
N LEU A 282 -12.79 -4.74 2.89
CA LEU A 282 -11.91 -3.84 3.65
C LEU A 282 -10.44 -4.00 3.23
N SER A 283 -10.00 -5.23 2.90
CA SER A 283 -8.64 -5.53 2.43
C SER A 283 -8.15 -4.71 1.23
N HIS A 284 -9.06 -4.09 0.46
CA HIS A 284 -8.73 -3.11 -0.58
C HIS A 284 -7.92 -1.92 -0.04
N PHE A 285 -8.34 -1.37 1.10
CA PHE A 285 -7.73 -0.18 1.69
C PHE A 285 -6.30 -0.42 2.20
N LEU A 286 -5.82 -1.67 2.17
CA LEU A 286 -4.43 -2.00 2.43
C LEU A 286 -3.47 -1.32 1.43
N LEU A 287 -3.93 -1.02 0.21
CA LEU A 287 -3.17 -0.23 -0.79
C LEU A 287 -2.92 1.22 -0.33
N CYS A 288 -3.73 1.75 0.57
CA CYS A 288 -3.54 3.09 1.13
C CYS A 288 -2.46 3.13 2.23
N VAL A 289 -2.07 1.97 2.76
CA VAL A 289 -1.12 1.87 3.89
C VAL A 289 0.27 2.40 3.55
N PRO A 290 0.93 2.02 2.43
CA PRO A 290 2.26 2.55 2.11
C PRO A 290 2.31 4.09 2.03
N PRO A 291 1.46 4.78 1.23
CA PRO A 291 1.51 6.24 1.18
C PRO A 291 1.01 6.90 2.49
N GLY A 292 0.00 6.32 3.14
CA GLY A 292 -0.52 6.82 4.42
C GLY A 292 0.52 6.74 5.55
N ALA A 293 1.28 5.64 5.62
CA ALA A 293 2.31 5.44 6.64
C ALA A 293 3.44 6.47 6.56
N VAL A 294 3.78 6.98 5.37
CA VAL A 294 4.74 8.10 5.24
C VAL A 294 4.20 9.36 5.91
N LEU A 295 2.92 9.70 5.68
CA LEU A 295 2.30 10.88 6.30
C LEU A 295 2.21 10.76 7.82
N LEU A 296 1.79 9.58 8.32
CA LEU A 296 1.79 9.31 9.75
C LEU A 296 3.22 9.45 10.33
N ALA A 297 4.22 8.87 9.67
CA ALA A 297 5.62 8.92 10.11
C ALA A 297 6.18 10.33 10.12
N TYR A 298 5.78 11.16 9.16
CA TYR A 298 6.18 12.55 9.11
C TYR A 298 5.67 13.34 10.32
N TYR A 299 4.42 13.14 10.73
CA TYR A 299 3.88 13.76 11.94
C TYR A 299 4.67 13.36 13.18
N PHE A 300 4.84 12.05 13.42
CA PHE A 300 5.54 11.56 14.61
C PHE A 300 7.04 11.86 14.60
N THR A 301 7.64 12.16 13.46
CA THR A 301 9.05 12.60 13.38
C THR A 301 9.19 14.05 13.82
N ASN A 302 8.27 14.92 13.39
CA ASN A 302 8.38 16.37 13.59
C ASN A 302 7.66 16.89 14.85
N ALA A 303 6.80 16.09 15.48
CA ALA A 303 6.10 16.48 16.70
C ALA A 303 7.07 16.77 17.87
N SER A 304 6.93 17.94 18.50
CA SER A 304 7.83 18.40 19.57
C SER A 304 7.39 17.99 20.98
N LYS A 305 6.08 18.01 21.27
CA LYS A 305 5.54 17.75 22.61
C LYS A 305 5.43 16.25 22.91
N ARG A 306 6.35 15.72 23.73
CA ARG A 306 6.45 14.29 24.10
C ARG A 306 5.15 13.65 24.56
N TRP A 307 4.48 14.27 25.54
CA TRP A 307 3.26 13.71 26.10
C TRP A 307 2.12 13.64 25.07
N PHE A 308 2.05 14.59 24.14
CA PHE A 308 0.96 14.64 23.14
C PHE A 308 1.10 13.53 22.10
N TYR A 309 2.29 13.40 21.47
CA TYR A 309 2.44 12.38 20.42
C TYR A 309 2.48 10.95 20.97
N GLU A 310 3.03 10.72 22.18
CA GLU A 310 2.98 9.38 22.77
C GLU A 310 1.55 9.00 23.14
N SER A 311 0.77 9.92 23.72
CA SER A 311 -0.65 9.68 24.02
C SER A 311 -1.47 9.42 22.76
N LEU A 312 -1.24 10.18 21.69
CA LEU A 312 -1.92 9.99 20.41
C LEU A 312 -1.61 8.62 19.79
N PHE A 313 -0.35 8.18 19.86
CA PHE A 313 0.04 6.86 19.37
C PHE A 313 -0.55 5.73 20.22
N ILE A 314 -0.55 5.87 21.54
CA ILE A 314 -1.18 4.90 22.45
C ILE A 314 -2.68 4.81 22.15
N LEU A 315 -3.36 5.94 21.98
CA LEU A 315 -4.79 5.98 21.63
C LEU A 315 -5.05 5.24 20.31
N LEU A 316 -4.21 5.47 19.29
CA LEU A 316 -4.29 4.75 18.02
C LEU A 316 -4.16 3.23 18.24
N VAL A 317 -3.12 2.78 18.96
CA VAL A 317 -2.90 1.35 19.21
C VAL A 317 -4.04 0.72 20.02
N LEU A 318 -4.53 1.39 21.06
CA LEU A 318 -5.64 0.91 21.88
C LEU A 318 -6.94 0.83 21.07
N SER A 319 -7.21 1.83 20.22
CA SER A 319 -8.39 1.79 19.34
C SER A 319 -8.32 0.58 18.41
N ILE A 320 -7.15 0.33 17.81
CA ILE A 320 -6.96 -0.83 16.93
C ILE A 320 -7.19 -2.14 17.69
N GLN A 321 -6.55 -2.31 18.85
CA GLN A 321 -6.73 -3.54 19.63
C GLN A 321 -8.19 -3.75 20.04
N TYR A 322 -8.87 -2.70 20.52
CA TYR A 322 -10.29 -2.78 20.89
C TYR A 322 -11.16 -3.29 19.73
N PHE A 323 -11.00 -2.71 18.53
CA PHE A 323 -11.75 -3.11 17.34
C PHE A 323 -11.39 -4.49 16.77
N LEU A 324 -10.27 -5.09 17.20
CA LEU A 324 -9.91 -6.44 16.80
C LEU A 324 -10.49 -7.51 17.74
N PHE A 325 -10.91 -7.13 18.95
CA PHE A 325 -11.46 -8.05 19.96
C PHE A 325 -13.00 -7.99 20.08
N VAL A 326 -13.63 -6.93 19.57
CA VAL A 326 -15.08 -6.71 19.56
C VAL A 326 -15.64 -7.11 18.19
#